data_AF-A0A9D9IW47-F1
#
_entry.id   AF-A0A9D9IW47-F1
#
_cell.length_a   1.000
_cell.length_b   1.000
_cell.length_c   1.000
_cell.angle_alpha   90.00
_cell.angle_beta   90.00
_cell.angle_gamma   90.00
#
_symmetry.space_group_name_H-M   'P 1'
#
loop_
_entity.id
_entity.type
_entity.pdbx_description
1 polymer ?
#
loop_
_entity_poly.entity_id
_entity_poly.type
_entity_poly.pdbx_seq_one_letter_code
_entity_poly.pdbx_strand_id
1 'polypeptide(L)'
;MTDILSIINSGNGNIRLEVTGEDLLHFSNQLIRKTKEEMATAAKSSRTEIYLTKEEVKQLCGVCDTTLWHWNKRDYLKPVKIGSKLRYRLSDIKKLLGEQSH
;
A
#
# COMPACT_ATOMS: atom_id res chain seq x y z
N MET A 1 -13.67 -18.37 -27.24
CA MET A 1 -13.13 -17.05 -26.87
C MET A 1 -11.73 -17.29 -26.33
N THR A 2 -10.70 -17.03 -27.12
CA THR A 2 -9.30 -17.37 -26.83
C THR A 2 -8.56 -16.10 -26.43
N ASP A 3 -8.27 -15.93 -25.14
CA ASP A 3 -7.52 -14.76 -24.65
C ASP A 3 -6.06 -14.81 -25.10
N ILE A 4 -5.57 -13.74 -25.72
CA ILE A 4 -4.16 -13.58 -26.14
C ILE A 4 -3.20 -13.82 -24.97
N LEU A 5 -3.57 -13.41 -23.75
CA LEU A 5 -2.79 -13.64 -22.52
C LEU A 5 -2.50 -15.12 -22.26
N SER A 6 -3.46 -16.00 -22.55
CA SER A 6 -3.30 -17.45 -22.33
C SER A 6 -2.29 -18.06 -23.29
N ILE A 7 -2.23 -17.55 -24.53
CA ILE A 7 -1.30 -17.99 -25.57
C ILE A 7 0.12 -17.53 -25.25
N ILE A 8 0.28 -16.29 -24.77
CA ILE A 8 1.58 -15.75 -24.36
C ILE A 8 2.14 -16.52 -23.15
N ASN A 9 1.31 -16.82 -22.14
CA ASN A 9 1.77 -17.51 -20.93
C ASN A 9 2.05 -19.01 -21.11
N SER A 10 1.43 -19.66 -22.11
CA SER A 10 1.67 -21.07 -22.43
C SER A 10 2.80 -21.27 -23.46
N GLY A 11 3.26 -20.18 -24.09
CA GLY A 11 4.23 -20.19 -25.17
C GLY A 11 5.67 -20.38 -24.72
N ASN A 12 6.19 -21.60 -24.79
CA ASN A 12 7.61 -21.87 -24.59
C ASN A 12 8.39 -21.68 -25.90
N GLY A 13 8.52 -20.43 -26.39
CA GLY A 13 9.30 -20.10 -27.59
C GLY A 13 8.88 -18.84 -28.35
N ASN A 14 9.50 -18.61 -29.51
CA ASN A 14 9.17 -17.47 -30.38
C ASN A 14 7.83 -17.73 -31.10
N ILE A 15 6.82 -16.91 -30.79
CA ILE A 15 5.48 -17.00 -31.38
C ILE A 15 5.29 -15.85 -32.36
N ARG A 16 4.83 -16.17 -33.59
CA ARG A 16 4.26 -15.20 -34.52
C ARG A 16 2.75 -15.35 -34.47
N LEU A 17 2.07 -14.29 -34.04
CA LEU A 17 0.62 -14.26 -33.86
C LEU A 17 0.03 -13.31 -34.89
N GLU A 18 -0.89 -13.82 -35.72
CA GLU A 18 -1.75 -12.99 -36.55
C GLU A 18 -3.02 -12.69 -35.75
N VAL A 19 -3.29 -11.41 -35.51
CA VAL A 19 -4.42 -10.94 -34.71
C VAL A 19 -5.20 -9.90 -35.47
N THR A 20 -6.50 -9.83 -35.21
CA THR A 20 -7.32 -8.73 -35.69
C THR A 20 -7.06 -7.47 -34.85
N GLY A 21 -7.36 -6.29 -35.41
CA GLY A 21 -7.25 -5.03 -34.66
C GLY A 21 -8.17 -4.99 -33.42
N GLU A 22 -9.31 -5.68 -33.48
CA GLU A 22 -10.26 -5.81 -32.39
C GLU A 22 -9.67 -6.62 -31.23
N ASP A 23 -9.02 -7.75 -31.53
CA ASP A 23 -8.36 -8.58 -30.53
C ASP A 23 -7.21 -7.83 -29.83
N LEU A 24 -6.41 -7.04 -30.58
CA LEU A 24 -5.34 -6.23 -30.01
C LEU A 24 -5.88 -5.13 -29.08
N LEU A 25 -6.99 -4.49 -29.48
CA LEU A 25 -7.65 -3.48 -28.66
C LEU A 25 -8.21 -4.10 -27.37
N HIS A 26 -8.81 -5.27 -27.45
CA HIS A 26 -9.30 -5.99 -26.28
C HIS A 26 -8.16 -6.36 -25.32
N PHE A 27 -7.04 -6.86 -25.85
CA PHE A 27 -5.85 -7.18 -25.08
C PHE A 27 -5.26 -5.96 -24.36
N SER A 28 -5.12 -4.82 -25.05
CA SER A 28 -4.61 -3.59 -24.44
C SER A 28 -5.51 -3.09 -23.29
N ASN A 29 -6.83 -3.15 -23.46
CA ASN A 29 -7.77 -2.80 -22.41
C ASN A 29 -7.70 -3.75 -21.22
N GLN A 30 -7.54 -5.07 -21.46
CA GLN A 30 -7.33 -6.05 -20.39
C GLN A 30 -6.04 -5.77 -19.59
N LEU A 31 -4.94 -5.44 -20.26
CA LEU A 31 -3.68 -5.07 -19.60
C LEU A 31 -3.85 -3.81 -18.74
N ILE A 32 -4.44 -2.75 -19.30
CA ILE A 32 -4.71 -1.51 -18.56
C ILE A 32 -5.61 -1.77 -17.35
N ARG A 33 -6.62 -2.62 -17.50
CA ARG A 33 -7.52 -2.97 -16.40
C ARG A 33 -6.78 -3.71 -15.28
N LYS A 34 -5.98 -4.72 -15.61
CA LYS A 34 -5.15 -5.44 -14.64
C LYS A 34 -4.17 -4.52 -13.92
N THR A 35 -3.46 -3.66 -14.65
CA THR A 35 -2.56 -2.68 -14.04
C THR A 35 -3.30 -1.72 -13.13
N LYS A 36 -4.48 -1.22 -13.53
CA LYS A 36 -5.32 -0.38 -12.67
C LYS A 36 -5.81 -1.12 -11.44
N GLU A 37 -6.20 -2.39 -11.56
CA GLU A 37 -6.64 -3.23 -10.44
C GLU A 37 -5.49 -3.51 -9.47
N GLU A 38 -4.29 -3.83 -9.95
CA GLU A 38 -3.09 -4.04 -9.15
C GLU A 38 -2.63 -2.74 -8.48
N MET A 39 -2.63 -1.61 -9.20
CA MET A 39 -2.33 -0.29 -8.63
C MET A 39 -3.40 0.14 -7.61
N ALA A 40 -4.67 -0.15 -7.84
CA ALA A 40 -5.73 0.12 -6.87
C ALA A 40 -5.61 -0.77 -5.63
N THR A 41 -5.07 -1.98 -5.77
CA THR A 41 -4.80 -2.90 -4.65
C THR A 41 -3.58 -2.44 -3.86
N ALA A 42 -2.49 -2.06 -4.54
CA ALA A 42 -1.31 -1.46 -3.91
C ALA A 42 -1.64 -0.11 -3.23
N ALA A 43 -2.47 0.72 -3.87
CA ALA A 43 -2.93 2.00 -3.32
C ALA A 43 -3.98 1.85 -2.21
N LYS A 44 -4.70 0.72 -2.13
CA LYS A 44 -5.57 0.39 -0.98
C LYS A 44 -4.73 0.00 0.23
N SER A 45 -3.67 -0.76 0.04
CA SER A 45 -2.71 -1.07 1.11
C SER A 45 -2.01 0.18 1.66
N SER A 46 -1.84 1.22 0.85
CA SER A 46 -1.31 2.51 1.30
C SER A 46 -2.35 3.49 1.85
N ARG A 47 -3.66 3.18 1.77
CA ARG A 47 -4.75 4.07 2.22
C ARG A 47 -5.43 3.65 3.52
N THR A 48 -5.15 2.47 4.05
CA THR A 48 -5.54 2.15 5.42
C THR A 48 -4.56 2.83 6.36
N GLU A 49 -4.93 4.00 6.89
CA GLU A 49 -4.25 4.54 8.07
C GLU A 49 -4.29 3.49 9.18
N ILE A 50 -3.15 2.84 9.43
CA ILE A 50 -3.02 1.88 10.51
C ILE A 50 -2.93 2.66 11.82
N TYR A 51 -3.80 2.32 12.76
CA TYR A 51 -3.85 2.91 14.09
C TYR A 51 -3.20 1.97 15.10
N LEU A 52 -2.00 2.32 15.53
CA LEU A 52 -1.20 1.56 16.49
C LEU A 52 -1.57 1.91 17.93
N THR A 53 -1.50 0.92 18.80
CA THR A 53 -1.63 1.06 20.25
C THR A 53 -0.34 1.59 20.87
N LYS A 54 -0.41 2.13 22.10
CA LYS A 54 0.76 2.62 22.85
C LYS A 54 1.90 1.59 22.89
N GLU A 55 1.57 0.32 23.09
CA GLU A 55 2.57 -0.75 23.18
C GLU A 55 3.29 -1.00 21.85
N GLU A 56 2.54 -1.02 20.74
CA GLU A 56 3.12 -1.16 19.40
C GLU A 56 4.01 0.04 19.04
N VAL A 57 3.62 1.27 19.42
CA VAL A 57 4.48 2.44 19.21
C VAL A 57 5.77 2.36 20.03
N LYS A 58 5.70 1.88 21.27
CA LYS A 58 6.89 1.66 22.11
C LYS A 58 7.84 0.64 21.47
N GLN A 59 7.31 -0.45 20.93
CA GLN A 59 8.09 -1.45 20.23
C GLN A 59 8.70 -0.91 18.93
N LEU A 60 7.92 -0.19 18.13
CA LEU A 60 8.36 0.32 16.83
C LEU A 60 9.41 1.44 16.96
N CYS A 61 9.23 2.36 17.92
CA CYS A 61 10.13 3.49 18.14
C CYS A 61 11.23 3.21 19.18
N GLY A 62 11.17 2.08 19.92
CA GLY A 62 12.11 1.77 21.00
C GLY A 62 12.06 2.75 22.18
N VAL A 63 10.91 3.40 22.43
CA VAL A 63 10.77 4.46 23.44
C VAL A 63 9.98 4.02 24.67
N CYS A 64 10.20 4.67 25.81
CA CYS A 64 9.46 4.44 27.05
C CYS A 64 8.18 5.30 27.15
N ASP A 65 7.25 4.92 28.03
CA ASP A 65 5.97 5.64 28.26
C ASP A 65 6.16 7.13 28.61
N THR A 66 7.24 7.46 29.33
CA THR A 66 7.61 8.84 29.67
C THR A 66 7.94 9.68 28.43
N THR A 67 8.54 9.06 27.42
CA THR A 67 8.88 9.71 26.15
C THR A 67 7.63 9.94 25.31
N LEU A 68 6.71 8.96 25.25
CA LEU A 68 5.41 9.14 24.59
C LEU A 68 4.56 10.22 25.27
N TRP A 69 4.62 10.33 26.59
CA TRP A 69 3.95 11.41 27.33
C TRP A 69 4.53 12.79 26.98
N HIS A 70 5.86 12.90 26.89
CA HIS A 70 6.52 14.13 26.43
C HIS A 70 6.15 14.48 24.98
N TRP A 71 6.07 13.50 24.08
CA TRP A 71 5.64 13.74 22.69
C TRP A 71 4.21 14.23 22.59
N ASN A 72 3.31 13.71 23.44
CA ASN A 72 1.93 14.20 23.53
C ASN A 72 1.88 15.64 24.07
N LYS A 73 2.72 15.99 25.05
CA LYS A 73 2.76 17.33 25.65
C LYS A 73 3.38 18.40 24.73
N ARG A 74 4.31 17.99 23.87
CA ARG A 74 5.02 18.88 22.93
C ARG A 74 4.42 18.86 21.52
N ASP A 75 3.25 18.24 21.33
CA ASP A 75 2.57 18.09 20.04
C ASP A 75 3.37 17.35 18.94
N TYR A 76 4.43 16.61 19.30
CA TYR A 76 5.26 15.85 18.35
C TYR A 76 4.57 14.59 17.82
N LEU A 77 3.79 13.91 18.66
CA LEU A 77 3.02 12.73 18.28
C LEU A 77 1.67 12.76 19.00
N LYS A 78 0.61 13.11 18.25
CA LYS A 78 -0.74 13.25 18.82
C LYS A 78 -1.48 11.92 18.80
N PRO A 79 -1.93 11.40 19.96
CA PRO A 79 -2.82 10.26 19.99
C PRO A 79 -4.21 10.68 19.48
N VAL A 80 -4.78 9.85 18.61
CA VAL A 80 -6.17 9.93 18.17
C VAL A 80 -7.02 9.08 19.11
N LYS A 81 -8.08 9.68 19.67
CA LYS A 81 -9.05 8.96 20.49
C LYS A 81 -10.02 8.20 19.57
N ILE A 82 -9.93 6.88 19.57
CA ILE A 82 -10.85 5.99 18.84
C ILE A 82 -11.66 5.22 19.87
N GLY A 83 -12.89 5.69 20.11
CA GLY A 83 -13.75 5.19 21.19
C GLY A 83 -13.14 5.48 22.58
N SER A 84 -12.92 4.43 23.37
CA SER A 84 -12.30 4.49 24.70
C SER A 84 -10.77 4.35 24.70
N LYS A 85 -10.15 4.03 23.55
CA LYS A 85 -8.71 3.76 23.44
C LYS A 85 -8.00 4.89 22.71
N LEU A 86 -6.83 5.25 23.21
CA LEU A 86 -5.90 6.15 22.52
C LEU A 86 -5.05 5.33 21.54
N ARG A 87 -5.02 5.74 20.28
CA ARG A 87 -4.21 5.13 19.23
C ARG A 87 -3.38 6.18 18.52
N TYR A 88 -2.33 5.77 17.83
CA TYR A 88 -1.43 6.64 17.08
C TYR A 88 -1.48 6.29 15.60
N ARG A 89 -1.44 7.30 14.73
CA ARG A 89 -1.39 7.07 13.29
C ARG A 89 0.00 6.60 12.91
N LEU A 90 0.06 5.45 12.25
CA LEU A 90 1.30 4.91 11.70
C LEU A 90 1.97 5.90 10.74
N SER A 91 1.19 6.71 10.01
CA SER A 91 1.71 7.79 9.15
C SER A 91 2.52 8.84 9.92
N ASP A 92 2.05 9.26 11.10
CA ASP A 92 2.75 10.26 11.91
C ASP A 92 4.00 9.65 12.56
N ILE A 93 3.94 8.36 12.91
CA ILE A 93 5.09 7.62 13.44
C ILE A 93 6.15 7.38 12.36
N LYS A 94 5.76 7.05 11.12
CA LYS A 94 6.68 6.92 9.98
C LYS A 94 7.36 8.24 9.64
N LYS A 95 6.59 9.35 9.66
CA LYS A 95 7.16 10.70 9.56
C LYS A 95 8.17 10.98 10.67
N LEU A 96 7.88 10.56 11.89
CA LEU A 96 8.77 10.72 13.03
C LEU A 96 10.05 9.87 12.92
N LEU A 97 9.94 8.64 12.42
CA LEU A 97 11.06 7.72 12.18
C LEU A 97 11.94 8.15 11.00
N GLY A 98 11.55 9.17 10.25
CA GLY A 98 12.37 9.72 9.18
C GLY A 98 12.40 8.88 7.91
N GLU A 99 11.35 8.10 7.61
CA GLU A 99 11.15 7.53 6.26
C GLU A 99 10.77 8.62 5.23
N GLN A 100 11.54 9.70 5.17
CA GLN A 100 11.76 10.47 3.95
C GLN A 100 13.06 9.94 3.33
N SER A 101 13.01 8.71 2.84
CA SER A 101 14.04 8.24 1.92
C SER A 101 13.77 8.92 0.57
N HIS A 102 14.66 9.84 0.24
CA HIS A 102 14.81 10.52 -1.04
C HIS A 102 14.88 9.54 -2.22
#